data_AF-A0A848NJ78-F1
#
_entry.id   AF-A0A848NJ78-F1
#
_cell.length_a   1.000
_cell.length_b   1.000
_cell.length_c   1.000
_cell.angle_alpha   90.00
_cell.angle_beta   90.00
_cell.angle_gamma   90.00
#
_symmetry.space_group_name_H-M   'P 1'
#
loop_
_entity.id
_entity.type
_entity.pdbx_description
1 polymer ?
#
loop_
_entity_poly.entity_id
_entity_poly.type
_entity_poly.pdbx_seq_one_letter_code
_entity_poly.pdbx_strand_id
1 'polypeptide(L)'
;MRPCTHDAVAAREGWLDCAQADGGRLRLVLPTEDAREAATLLARARVIAQSLAARRDAALRFLWQAGRQAGDPEQAPAAFMEGFAPSDLVVAPDGGYVLHLAPRDATWFMAGYWPSVRFTDGDAPAGWTCEA
;
A
#
# COMPACT_ATOMS: atom_id res chain seq x y z
N MET A 1 -9.18 -7.70 15.44
CA MET A 1 -9.65 -7.01 14.23
C MET A 1 -11.11 -6.65 14.41
N ARG A 2 -11.57 -5.52 13.87
CA ARG A 2 -12.93 -5.00 14.02
C ARG A 2 -13.64 -5.04 12.66
N PRO A 3 -14.94 -5.36 12.59
CA PRO A 3 -15.69 -5.24 11.33
C PRO A 3 -15.69 -3.79 10.81
N CYS A 4 -15.63 -3.62 9.49
CA CYS A 4 -15.73 -2.34 8.80
C CYS A 4 -16.32 -2.54 7.39
N THR A 5 -16.52 -1.45 6.66
CA THR A 5 -16.79 -1.47 5.22
C THR A 5 -15.62 -0.83 4.49
N HIS A 6 -15.14 -1.48 3.44
CA HIS A 6 -14.11 -0.95 2.55
C HIS A 6 -14.61 -1.11 1.11
N ASP A 7 -14.69 -0.01 0.36
CA ASP A 7 -15.23 0.03 -1.01
C ASP A 7 -16.60 -0.65 -1.16
N ALA A 8 -17.51 -0.39 -0.21
CA ALA A 8 -18.83 -0.99 -0.09
C ALA A 8 -18.85 -2.52 0.13
N VAL A 9 -17.69 -3.14 0.43
CA VAL A 9 -17.55 -4.55 0.79
C VAL A 9 -17.35 -4.70 2.29
N ALA A 10 -17.98 -5.72 2.89
CA ALA A 10 -17.76 -6.05 4.29
C ALA A 10 -16.33 -6.53 4.52
N ALA A 11 -15.67 -5.96 5.52
CA ALA A 11 -14.26 -6.17 5.78
C ALA A 11 -13.97 -6.23 7.28
N ARG A 12 -12.73 -6.57 7.61
CA ARG A 12 -12.16 -6.52 8.95
C ARG A 12 -10.92 -5.65 8.93
N GLU A 13 -10.87 -4.72 9.86
CA GLU A 13 -9.76 -3.81 10.05
C GLU A 13 -8.89 -4.22 11.26
N GLY A 14 -7.58 -4.01 11.12
CA GLY A 14 -6.61 -4.20 12.18
C GLY A 14 -5.38 -3.31 11.99
N TRP A 15 -4.37 -3.58 12.80
CA TRP A 15 -3.10 -2.86 12.78
C TRP A 15 -1.95 -3.83 12.98
N LEU A 16 -0.83 -3.57 12.32
CA LEU A 16 0.47 -4.17 12.62
C LEU A 16 1.43 -3.08 13.06
N ASP A 17 2.20 -3.33 14.11
CA ASP A 17 3.33 -2.47 14.43
C ASP A 17 4.41 -2.68 13.36
N CYS A 18 4.81 -1.59 12.70
CA CYS A 18 5.72 -1.63 11.57
C CYS A 18 6.46 -0.29 11.47
N ALA A 19 7.72 -0.26 11.87
CA ALA A 19 8.53 0.98 11.87
C ALA A 19 8.71 1.62 10.48
N GLN A 20 8.46 0.86 9.42
CA GLN A 20 8.51 1.34 8.04
C GLN A 20 7.23 2.08 7.61
N ALA A 21 6.13 1.87 8.32
CA ALA A 21 4.84 2.48 8.04
C ALA A 21 4.73 3.88 8.65
N ASP A 22 3.79 4.67 8.14
CA ASP A 22 3.45 5.97 8.68
C ASP A 22 3.04 5.86 10.16
N GLY A 23 3.58 6.74 11.00
CA GLY A 23 3.40 6.67 12.46
C GLY A 23 3.87 5.35 13.10
N GLY A 24 4.66 4.52 12.40
CA GLY A 24 5.16 3.24 12.90
C GLY A 24 4.10 2.12 12.97
N ARG A 25 2.93 2.29 12.36
CA ARG A 25 1.85 1.31 12.37
C ARG A 25 1.19 1.21 11.00
N LEU A 26 1.06 -0.02 10.50
CA LEU A 26 0.40 -0.31 9.23
C LEU A 26 -1.06 -0.69 9.48
N ARG A 27 -2.00 0.06 8.90
CA ARG A 27 -3.42 -0.29 8.90
C ARG A 27 -3.64 -1.49 7.99
N LEU A 28 -4.40 -2.48 8.46
CA LEU A 28 -4.78 -3.65 7.67
C LEU A 28 -6.26 -3.62 7.38
N VAL A 29 -6.63 -3.94 6.14
CA VAL A 29 -8.01 -4.18 5.72
C VAL A 29 -8.08 -5.55 5.04
N LEU A 30 -8.94 -6.42 5.57
CA LEU A 30 -9.17 -7.78 5.07
C LEU A 30 -10.63 -7.86 4.60
N PRO A 31 -10.91 -7.93 3.29
CA PRO A 31 -12.27 -7.86 2.72
C PRO A 31 -13.01 -9.19 2.87
N THR A 32 -13.22 -9.63 4.12
CA THR A 32 -13.98 -10.83 4.47
C THR A 32 -14.60 -10.70 5.86
N GLU A 33 -15.80 -11.26 6.03
CA GLU A 33 -16.44 -11.42 7.32
C GLU A 33 -16.08 -12.76 8.00
N ASP A 34 -15.61 -13.73 7.21
CA ASP A 34 -15.26 -15.07 7.68
C ASP A 34 -13.99 -15.04 8.54
N ALA A 35 -14.07 -15.59 9.75
CA ALA A 35 -12.97 -15.53 10.71
C ALA A 35 -11.76 -16.39 10.29
N ARG A 36 -11.99 -17.51 9.59
CA ARG A 36 -10.95 -18.41 9.11
C ARG A 36 -10.23 -17.82 7.91
N GLU A 37 -10.97 -17.25 6.97
CA GLU A 37 -10.41 -16.52 5.84
C GLU A 37 -9.61 -15.31 6.33
N ALA A 38 -10.16 -14.54 7.27
CA ALA A 38 -9.45 -13.41 7.88
C ALA A 38 -8.12 -13.83 8.54
N ALA A 39 -8.05 -15.02 9.15
CA ALA A 39 -6.80 -15.54 9.70
C ALA A 39 -5.75 -15.83 8.61
N THR A 40 -6.17 -16.38 7.47
CA THR A 40 -5.31 -16.59 6.29
C THR A 40 -4.81 -15.28 5.71
N LEU A 41 -5.71 -14.29 5.51
CA LEU A 41 -5.33 -12.98 4.99
C LEU A 41 -4.41 -12.22 5.94
N LEU A 42 -4.65 -12.33 7.26
CA LEU A 42 -3.75 -11.76 8.27
C LEU A 42 -2.36 -12.40 8.23
N ALA A 43 -2.26 -13.71 8.03
CA ALA A 43 -0.97 -14.39 7.88
C ALA A 43 -0.22 -13.87 6.64
N ARG A 44 -0.92 -13.70 5.51
CA ARG A 44 -0.36 -13.10 4.30
C ARG A 44 0.08 -11.66 4.53
N ALA A 45 -0.73 -10.83 5.20
CA ALA A 45 -0.39 -9.46 5.56
C ALA A 45 0.92 -9.37 6.37
N ARG A 46 1.11 -10.29 7.33
CA ARG A 46 2.34 -10.37 8.14
C ARG A 46 3.56 -10.73 7.30
N VAL A 47 3.42 -11.60 6.30
CA VAL A 47 4.51 -11.93 5.36
C VAL A 47 4.87 -10.71 4.51
N ILE A 48 3.88 -10.00 3.97
CA ILE A 48 4.10 -8.77 3.20
C ILE A 48 4.81 -7.72 4.06
N ALA A 49 4.37 -7.53 5.30
CA ALA A 49 4.93 -6.55 6.24
C ALA A 49 6.41 -6.80 6.58
N GLN A 50 6.89 -8.05 6.56
CA GLN A 50 8.31 -8.37 6.78
C GLN A 50 9.21 -7.79 5.68
N SER A 51 8.68 -7.63 4.48
CA SER A 51 9.39 -7.10 3.31
C SER A 51 8.87 -5.72 2.88
N LEU A 52 8.19 -5.01 3.79
CA LEU A 52 7.46 -3.77 3.44
C LEU A 52 8.37 -2.70 2.84
N ALA A 53 9.61 -2.59 3.32
CA ALA A 53 10.62 -1.69 2.77
C ALA A 53 10.81 -1.91 1.26
N ALA A 54 11.00 -3.18 0.86
CA ALA A 54 11.17 -3.56 -0.53
C ALA A 54 9.88 -3.34 -1.34
N ARG A 55 8.70 -3.56 -0.75
CA ARG A 55 7.40 -3.31 -1.41
C ARG A 55 7.15 -1.84 -1.65
N ARG A 56 7.45 -0.99 -0.67
CA ARG A 56 7.42 0.47 -0.81
C ARG A 56 8.37 0.91 -1.93
N ASP A 57 9.59 0.41 -1.91
CA ASP A 57 10.60 0.73 -2.91
C ASP A 57 10.20 0.32 -4.34
N ALA A 58 9.55 -0.83 -4.50
CA ALA A 58 9.01 -1.27 -5.78
C ALA A 58 7.80 -0.41 -6.22
N ALA A 59 6.89 -0.11 -5.29
CA ALA A 59 5.73 0.74 -5.55
C ALA A 59 6.14 2.14 -6.03
N LEU A 60 7.11 2.77 -5.36
CA LEU A 60 7.57 4.11 -5.69
C LEU A 60 8.30 4.15 -7.04
N ARG A 61 9.17 3.16 -7.34
CA ARG A 61 9.78 3.09 -8.68
C ARG A 61 8.72 2.88 -9.77
N PHE A 62 7.70 2.06 -9.51
CA PHE A 62 6.59 1.88 -10.44
C PHE A 62 5.80 3.17 -10.68
N LEU A 63 5.44 3.89 -9.60
CA LEU A 63 4.74 5.17 -9.68
C LEU A 63 5.55 6.22 -10.44
N TRP A 64 6.86 6.31 -10.16
CA TRP A 64 7.75 7.22 -10.88
C TRP A 64 7.69 6.95 -12.39
N GLN A 65 7.85 5.69 -12.81
CA GLN A 65 7.78 5.36 -14.24
C GLN A 65 6.41 5.66 -14.85
N ALA A 66 5.32 5.44 -14.10
CA ALA A 66 3.98 5.68 -14.59
C ALA A 66 3.67 7.19 -14.77
N GLY A 67 4.24 8.05 -13.93
CA GLY A 67 4.06 9.51 -13.99
C GLY A 67 5.13 10.26 -14.78
N ARG A 68 6.22 9.59 -15.17
CA ARG A 68 7.40 10.19 -15.81
C ARG A 68 7.05 10.88 -17.13
N GLN A 69 7.55 12.09 -17.30
CA GLN A 69 7.42 12.89 -18.52
C GLN A 69 8.75 13.02 -19.28
N ALA A 70 8.69 13.59 -20.49
CA ALA A 70 9.89 13.91 -21.26
C ALA A 70 10.72 14.98 -20.52
N GLY A 71 12.00 14.69 -20.29
CA GLY A 71 12.91 15.55 -19.52
C GLY A 71 13.13 15.08 -18.09
N ASP A 72 12.27 14.20 -17.56
CA ASP A 72 12.47 13.61 -16.24
C ASP A 72 13.57 12.53 -16.25
N PRO A 73 14.33 12.40 -15.14
CA PRO A 73 15.33 11.35 -15.02
C PRO A 73 14.69 9.96 -15.14
N GLU A 74 15.45 9.04 -15.71
CA GLU A 74 15.01 7.65 -15.85
C GLU A 74 14.81 7.00 -14.48
N GLN A 75 15.70 7.28 -13.54
CA GLN A 75 15.59 6.80 -12.16
C GLN A 75 14.83 7.79 -11.29
N ALA A 76 14.03 7.26 -10.37
CA ALA A 76 13.30 8.07 -9.40
C ALA A 76 14.30 8.88 -8.53
N PRO A 77 14.11 10.20 -8.41
CA PRO A 77 14.92 11.02 -7.50
C PRO A 77 14.80 10.52 -6.06
N ALA A 78 15.87 10.66 -5.27
CA ALA A 78 15.86 10.28 -3.86
C ALA A 78 14.74 10.99 -3.07
N ALA A 79 14.51 12.28 -3.35
CA ALA A 79 13.43 13.06 -2.73
C ALA A 79 12.03 12.50 -3.01
N PHE A 80 11.80 11.88 -4.17
CA PHE A 80 10.55 11.17 -4.46
C PHE A 80 10.47 9.88 -3.66
N MET A 81 11.56 9.11 -3.61
CA MET A 81 11.63 7.84 -2.88
C MET A 81 11.46 8.00 -1.35
N GLU A 82 11.80 9.17 -0.82
CA GLU A 82 11.65 9.52 0.60
C GLU A 82 10.33 10.23 0.91
N GLY A 83 9.58 10.65 -0.10
CA GLY A 83 8.39 11.49 0.02
C GLY A 83 7.14 10.76 0.54
N PHE A 84 7.19 9.44 0.69
CA PHE A 84 6.01 8.64 1.04
C PHE A 84 6.33 7.56 2.09
N ALA A 85 5.31 7.20 2.87
CA ALA A 85 5.35 6.09 3.80
C ALA A 85 4.12 5.17 3.59
N PRO A 86 4.28 3.83 3.66
CA PRO A 86 3.15 2.90 3.72
C PRO A 86 2.18 3.25 4.83
N SER A 87 0.89 3.37 4.55
CA SER A 87 -0.13 3.66 5.56
C SER A 87 -1.11 2.50 5.76
N ASP A 88 -1.55 1.91 4.64
CA ASP A 88 -2.59 0.89 4.61
C ASP A 88 -2.19 -0.26 3.70
N LEU A 89 -2.58 -1.47 4.11
CA LEU A 89 -2.45 -2.69 3.34
C LEU A 89 -3.79 -3.40 3.26
N VAL A 90 -4.34 -3.50 2.06
CA VAL A 90 -5.55 -4.25 1.75
C VAL A 90 -5.14 -5.58 1.13
N VAL A 91 -5.46 -6.70 1.76
CA VAL A 91 -5.05 -8.04 1.25
C VAL A 91 -6.25 -8.75 0.66
N ALA A 92 -6.18 -9.08 -0.63
CA ALA A 92 -7.26 -9.73 -1.35
C ALA A 92 -7.20 -11.27 -1.20
N PRO A 93 -8.34 -11.97 -1.33
CA PRO A 93 -8.41 -13.45 -1.27
C PRO A 93 -7.59 -14.17 -2.35
N ASP A 94 -7.31 -13.52 -3.47
CA ASP A 94 -6.48 -14.05 -4.55
C ASP A 94 -4.97 -14.00 -4.26
N GLY A 95 -4.57 -13.45 -3.11
CA GLY A 95 -3.18 -13.30 -2.68
C GLY A 95 -2.52 -12.00 -3.12
N GLY A 96 -3.17 -11.24 -4.02
CA GLY A 96 -2.82 -9.87 -4.36
C GLY A 96 -3.13 -8.90 -3.22
N TYR A 97 -2.65 -7.66 -3.36
CA TYR A 97 -2.86 -6.64 -2.34
C TYR A 97 -2.74 -5.23 -2.90
N VAL A 98 -3.28 -4.27 -2.16
CA VAL A 98 -3.09 -2.84 -2.41
C VAL A 98 -2.30 -2.24 -1.27
N LEU A 99 -1.28 -1.47 -1.61
CA LEU A 99 -0.46 -0.71 -0.68
C LEU A 99 -0.77 0.78 -0.86
N HIS A 100 -1.32 1.42 0.16
CA HIS A 100 -1.54 2.86 0.19
C HIS A 100 -0.28 3.54 0.74
N LEU A 101 0.08 4.65 0.11
CA LEU A 101 1.30 5.39 0.40
C LEU A 101 0.93 6.81 0.82
N ALA A 102 0.94 7.07 2.13
CA ALA A 102 0.74 8.40 2.66
C ALA A 102 1.89 9.33 2.22
N PRO A 103 1.59 10.45 1.56
CA PRO A 103 2.59 11.46 1.25
C PRO A 103 3.01 12.19 2.53
N ARG A 104 4.30 12.51 2.66
CA ARG A 104 4.83 13.28 3.79
C ARG A 104 4.53 14.78 3.68
N ASP A 105 4.34 15.24 2.45
CA ASP A 105 4.00 16.61 2.10
C ASP A 105 3.26 16.66 0.75
N ALA A 106 2.90 17.86 0.31
CA ALA A 106 2.20 18.07 -0.96
C ALA A 106 3.15 18.29 -2.15
N THR A 107 4.43 17.90 -2.06
CA THR A 107 5.40 18.13 -3.15
C THR A 107 5.09 17.28 -4.38
N TRP A 108 4.63 16.04 -4.17
CA TRP A 108 4.46 15.05 -5.25
C TRP A 108 3.02 14.74 -5.61
N PHE A 109 2.09 14.96 -4.68
CA PHE A 109 0.65 14.77 -4.87
C PHE A 109 -0.11 15.99 -4.37
N MET A 110 -1.28 16.23 -4.97
CA MET A 110 -2.18 17.29 -4.53
C MET A 110 -2.56 17.07 -3.05
N ALA A 111 -2.69 18.16 -2.30
CA ALA A 111 -3.10 18.08 -0.90
C ALA A 111 -4.43 17.31 -0.77
N GLY A 112 -4.45 16.33 0.13
CA GLY A 112 -5.61 15.45 0.34
C GLY A 112 -5.67 14.26 -0.62
N TYR A 113 -4.75 14.13 -1.58
CA TYR A 113 -4.67 12.96 -2.46
C TYR A 113 -3.46 12.10 -2.12
N TRP A 114 -3.59 10.78 -2.28
CA TRP A 114 -2.49 9.83 -2.09
C TRP A 114 -2.53 8.70 -3.12
N PRO A 115 -1.38 8.14 -3.51
CA PRO A 115 -1.35 6.97 -4.39
C PRO A 115 -1.58 5.67 -3.63
N SER A 116 -2.27 4.76 -4.28
CA SER A 116 -2.32 3.34 -3.92
C SER A 116 -1.79 2.49 -5.07
N VAL A 117 -1.00 1.46 -4.76
CA VAL A 117 -0.38 0.56 -5.75
C VAL A 117 -0.90 -0.85 -5.54
N ARG A 118 -1.43 -1.44 -6.61
CA ARG A 118 -1.86 -2.85 -6.63
C ARG A 118 -0.68 -3.75 -6.97
N PHE A 119 -0.54 -4.81 -6.19
CA PHE A 119 0.43 -5.88 -6.35
C PHE A 119 -0.26 -7.20 -6.67
N THR A 120 0.41 -8.03 -7.48
CA THR A 120 0.03 -9.44 -7.67
C THR A 120 0.37 -10.29 -6.45
N ASP A 121 -0.08 -11.54 -6.46
CA ASP A 121 0.31 -12.56 -5.49
C ASP A 121 1.83 -12.86 -5.49
N GLY A 122 2.48 -12.75 -6.65
CA GLY A 122 3.93 -12.77 -6.83
C GLY A 122 4.65 -11.48 -6.42
N ASP A 123 3.93 -10.55 -5.79
CA ASP A 123 4.44 -9.28 -5.26
C ASP A 123 5.07 -8.31 -6.29
N ALA A 124 4.57 -8.34 -7.53
CA ALA A 124 4.94 -7.38 -8.57
C ALA A 124 3.88 -6.25 -8.66
N PRO A 125 4.27 -4.97 -8.77
CA PRO A 125 3.33 -3.89 -9.05
C PRO A 125 2.62 -4.12 -10.39
N ALA A 126 1.30 -3.95 -10.42
CA ALA A 126 0.45 -4.24 -11.57
C ALA A 126 -0.57 -3.13 -11.90
N GLY A 127 -0.51 -2.02 -11.18
CA GLY A 127 -1.39 -0.87 -11.40
C GLY A 127 -1.34 0.09 -10.23
N TRP A 128 -1.81 1.31 -10.43
CA TRP A 128 -1.93 2.30 -9.38
C TRP A 128 -3.18 3.16 -9.59
N THR A 129 -3.64 3.74 -8.49
CA THR A 129 -4.77 4.67 -8.47
C THR A 129 -4.39 5.86 -7.58
N CYS A 130 -4.97 7.02 -7.86
CA CYS A 130 -4.93 8.18 -6.98
C CYS A 130 -6.25 8.26 -6.21
N GLU A 131 -6.18 8.36 -4.89
CA GLU A 131 -7.32 8.42 -3.97
C GLU A 131 -7.38 9.79 -3.28
N ALA A 132 -8.54 10.10 -2.67
CA ALA A 132 -8.83 11.34 -1.95
C ALA A 132 -9.66 11.06 -0.69
#